data_AF-A0A642V498-F1
#
_entry.id   AF-A0A642V498-F1
#
_cell.length_a   1.000
_cell.length_b   1.000
_cell.length_c   1.000
_cell.angle_alpha   90.00
_cell.angle_beta   90.00
_cell.angle_gamma   90.00
#
_symmetry.space_group_name_H-M   'P 1'
#
loop_
_entity.id
_entity.type
_entity.pdbx_description
1 polymer ?
#
loop_
_entity_poly.entity_id
_entity_poly.type
_entity_poly.pdbx_seq_one_letter_code
_entity_poly.pdbx_strand_id
1 'polypeptide(L)'
;MFEQDEENGERLVLQWSAEEFLKAAKRSNDETVSRGLITNAVRCLDRVLRASELTGIKVRVDTAIRLAEVLLDETTSYDYCIDVIGQGQVLAGSGRYHAEGIQLGFLEARVMIKQGRVSQGVQKLDKLIRAAGPFDSPDLQLVLGMKACRALVTRVDDPEAGPLNGVAQGFDRLRKGDLDSATAYFDGVLANSTRQGCDVMASLGLVLVGLKRMDSFDTLKNAIGQLDRCRSAYPNTDVVYLQGPIRVSWLSIPEVDWWIKLSFAIGLMHNNANDPANTLEQSMQILRGLVAELSQTLIPRDLRRASLLTTTLAAACNYHLACLASLNSWQQFEATLHAYTPYLEACPLTLTYLRTALAHAKNNFEAAARGYNDIINATGEETEMHLLAAIGLIFILNNDTDSRDLRERYDGPCSTHPCQNIRMLWMLVTLLHWDPTTTRTVEGTAVSNQNDYAKAILSLAGRTQSSQLLMFITVACAPFLDSWNEISQLANHGFTLASYTNSIQWKYAANLLILTSSQNLGSVSQQLLQASSSIESQAWNALSNT
;
A
#
# COMPACT_ATOMS: atom_id res chain seq x y z
N MET A 1 22.27 -58.58 -5.94
CA MET A 1 23.17 -57.45 -6.31
C MET A 1 22.68 -56.73 -7.56
N PHE A 2 22.22 -57.44 -8.60
CA PHE A 2 21.67 -56.81 -9.82
C PHE A 2 20.28 -56.14 -9.65
N GLU A 3 19.39 -56.65 -8.78
CA GLU A 3 18.06 -56.06 -8.55
C GLU A 3 18.10 -54.68 -7.84
N GLN A 4 19.07 -54.47 -6.93
CA GLN A 4 19.22 -53.18 -6.22
C GLN A 4 19.73 -52.04 -7.11
N ASP A 5 20.39 -52.35 -8.23
CA ASP A 5 20.89 -51.36 -9.19
C ASP A 5 19.80 -50.93 -10.19
N GLU A 6 18.90 -51.84 -10.60
CA GLU A 6 17.73 -51.50 -11.43
C GLU A 6 16.70 -50.64 -10.67
N GLU A 7 16.43 -50.97 -9.41
CA GLU A 7 15.46 -50.25 -8.58
C GLU A 7 15.90 -48.82 -8.22
N ASN A 8 17.21 -48.59 -8.02
CA ASN A 8 17.76 -47.24 -7.86
C ASN A 8 17.69 -46.43 -9.17
N GLY A 9 17.76 -47.10 -10.33
CA GLY A 9 17.59 -46.50 -11.64
C GLY A 9 16.18 -45.92 -11.84
N GLU A 10 15.13 -46.71 -11.55
CA GLU A 10 13.73 -46.26 -11.69
C GLU A 10 13.44 -45.03 -10.81
N ARG A 11 13.94 -45.02 -9.56
CA ARG A 11 13.79 -43.89 -8.64
C ARG A 11 14.38 -42.59 -9.22
N LEU A 12 15.64 -42.64 -9.66
CA LEU A 12 16.33 -41.47 -10.19
C LEU A 12 15.64 -40.93 -11.45
N VAL A 13 15.14 -41.83 -12.30
CA VAL A 13 14.36 -41.46 -13.50
C VAL A 13 13.07 -40.75 -13.11
N LEU A 14 12.34 -41.22 -12.09
CA LEU A 14 11.11 -40.57 -11.63
C LEU A 14 11.37 -39.19 -11.01
N GLN A 15 12.40 -39.05 -10.17
CA GLN A 15 12.76 -37.75 -9.58
C GLN A 15 13.20 -36.76 -10.67
N TRP A 16 14.03 -37.20 -11.61
CA TRP A 16 14.46 -36.37 -12.73
C TRP A 16 13.29 -35.96 -13.64
N SER A 17 12.39 -36.90 -13.94
CA SER A 17 11.18 -36.63 -14.74
C SER A 17 10.28 -35.62 -14.06
N ALA A 18 10.10 -35.70 -12.74
CA ALA A 18 9.34 -34.70 -11.98
C ALA A 18 9.91 -33.29 -12.15
N GLU A 19 11.23 -33.14 -12.01
CA GLU A 19 11.89 -31.84 -12.18
C GLU A 19 11.82 -31.32 -13.64
N GLU A 20 11.96 -32.19 -14.64
CA GLU A 20 11.80 -31.81 -16.04
C GLU A 20 10.34 -31.41 -16.37
N PHE A 21 9.35 -32.11 -15.81
CA PHE A 21 7.94 -31.70 -15.92
C PHE A 21 7.69 -30.34 -15.27
N LEU A 22 8.25 -30.06 -14.10
CA LEU A 22 8.14 -28.74 -13.45
C LEU A 22 8.82 -27.65 -14.27
N LYS A 23 10.00 -27.90 -14.85
CA LYS A 23 10.68 -26.97 -15.75
C LYS A 23 9.86 -26.72 -17.01
N ALA A 24 9.30 -27.77 -17.61
CA ALA A 24 8.45 -27.67 -18.80
C ALA A 24 7.15 -26.90 -18.49
N ALA A 25 6.52 -27.15 -17.34
CA ALA A 25 5.33 -26.44 -16.89
C ALA A 25 5.59 -24.93 -16.80
N LYS A 26 6.73 -24.53 -16.21
CA LYS A 26 7.17 -23.13 -16.11
C LYS A 26 7.41 -22.45 -17.47
N ARG A 27 7.75 -23.23 -18.51
CA ARG A 27 8.00 -22.72 -19.88
C ARG A 27 6.76 -22.75 -20.79
N SER A 28 5.73 -23.52 -20.42
CA SER A 28 4.50 -23.58 -21.21
C SER A 28 3.77 -22.23 -21.15
N ASN A 29 3.12 -21.79 -22.24
CA ASN A 29 2.22 -20.62 -22.23
C ASN A 29 0.74 -21.02 -22.12
N ASP A 30 0.41 -22.31 -22.29
CA ASP A 30 -0.92 -22.88 -22.12
C ASP A 30 -1.14 -23.37 -20.68
N GLU A 31 -2.21 -22.92 -20.03
CA GLU A 31 -2.55 -23.26 -18.64
C GLU A 31 -2.94 -24.74 -18.48
N THR A 32 -3.69 -25.29 -19.44
CA THR A 32 -4.14 -26.70 -19.41
C THR A 32 -2.94 -27.63 -19.51
N VAL A 33 -2.03 -27.32 -20.44
CA VAL A 33 -0.78 -28.08 -20.61
C VAL A 33 0.10 -27.97 -19.35
N SER A 34 0.21 -26.77 -18.77
CA SER A 34 0.97 -26.54 -17.54
C SER A 34 0.43 -27.36 -16.37
N ARG A 35 -0.89 -27.33 -16.13
CA ARG A 35 -1.54 -28.12 -15.07
C ARG A 35 -1.36 -29.62 -15.29
N GLY A 36 -1.41 -30.08 -16.55
CA GLY A 36 -1.11 -31.46 -16.91
C GLY A 36 0.32 -31.88 -16.54
N LEU A 37 1.30 -31.03 -16.84
CA LEU A 37 2.70 -31.25 -16.49
C LEU A 37 2.93 -31.24 -14.96
N ILE A 38 2.34 -30.30 -14.23
CA ILE A 38 2.38 -30.26 -12.76
C ILE A 38 1.77 -31.54 -12.17
N THR A 39 0.63 -31.99 -12.70
CA THR A 39 0.00 -33.24 -12.27
C THR A 39 0.92 -34.44 -12.48
N ASN A 40 1.63 -34.50 -13.60
CA ASN A 40 2.61 -35.57 -13.85
C ASN A 40 3.81 -35.50 -12.90
N ALA A 41 4.32 -34.30 -12.61
CA ALA A 41 5.38 -34.12 -11.62
C ALA A 41 4.95 -34.61 -10.22
N VAL A 42 3.74 -34.24 -9.79
CA VAL A 42 3.15 -34.69 -8.52
C VAL A 42 3.04 -36.21 -8.48
N ARG A 43 2.57 -36.86 -9.56
CA ARG A 43 2.48 -38.33 -9.66
C ARG A 43 3.84 -39.01 -9.57
N CYS A 44 4.86 -38.46 -10.23
CA CYS A 44 6.22 -39.00 -10.15
C CYS A 44 6.77 -38.94 -8.71
N LEU A 45 6.63 -37.78 -8.04
CA LEU A 45 7.08 -37.61 -6.65
C LEU A 45 6.30 -38.48 -5.67
N ASP A 46 4.98 -38.60 -5.83
CA ASP A 46 4.14 -39.47 -5.00
C ASP A 46 4.52 -40.95 -5.14
N ARG A 47 4.78 -41.39 -6.38
CA ARG A 47 5.25 -42.77 -6.64
C ARG A 47 6.58 -43.05 -5.94
N VAL A 48 7.51 -42.10 -5.97
CA VAL A 48 8.80 -42.22 -5.25
C VAL A 48 8.58 -42.28 -3.73
N LEU A 49 7.68 -41.46 -3.18
CA LEU A 49 7.40 -41.42 -1.74
C LEU A 49 6.77 -42.73 -1.21
N ARG A 50 5.91 -43.36 -2.03
CA ARG A 50 5.19 -44.60 -1.71
C ARG A 50 5.99 -45.87 -1.95
N ALA A 51 7.07 -45.82 -2.73
CA ALA A 51 7.98 -46.96 -2.96
C ALA A 51 8.84 -47.27 -1.72
N SER A 52 8.19 -47.70 -0.64
CA SER A 52 8.77 -47.85 0.71
C SER A 52 9.86 -48.90 0.82
N GLU A 53 9.90 -49.87 -0.10
CA GLU A 53 10.87 -50.96 -0.12
C GLU A 53 12.18 -50.57 -0.84
N LEU A 54 12.15 -49.50 -1.64
CA LEU A 54 13.23 -49.13 -2.59
C LEU A 54 14.05 -47.91 -2.16
N THR A 55 13.64 -47.23 -1.09
CA THR A 55 14.16 -45.88 -0.77
C THR A 55 14.54 -45.73 0.69
N GLY A 56 15.78 -45.28 0.94
CA GLY A 56 16.25 -44.94 2.28
C GLY A 56 15.38 -43.83 2.89
N ILE A 57 15.21 -43.87 4.22
CA ILE A 57 14.32 -42.95 4.98
C ILE A 57 14.58 -41.49 4.61
N LYS A 58 15.85 -41.08 4.50
CA LYS A 58 16.25 -39.71 4.10
C LYS A 58 15.67 -39.29 2.74
N VAL A 59 15.75 -40.16 1.73
CA VAL A 59 15.23 -39.87 0.39
C VAL A 59 13.72 -39.68 0.40
N ARG A 60 13.02 -40.47 1.22
CA ARG A 60 11.56 -40.33 1.39
C ARG A 60 11.19 -39.03 2.08
N VAL A 61 11.95 -38.63 3.11
CA VAL A 61 11.77 -37.32 3.77
C VAL A 61 11.99 -36.18 2.78
N ASP A 62 13.07 -36.22 2.00
CA ASP A 62 13.38 -35.19 0.99
C ASP A 62 12.32 -35.14 -0.12
N THR A 63 11.81 -36.31 -0.54
CA THR A 63 10.72 -36.40 -1.51
C THR A 63 9.41 -35.85 -0.95
N ALA A 64 9.10 -36.12 0.32
CA ALA A 64 7.92 -35.56 0.98
C ALA A 64 7.98 -34.04 1.06
N ILE A 65 9.14 -33.48 1.44
CA ILE A 65 9.38 -32.03 1.42
C ILE A 65 9.12 -31.48 0.02
N ARG A 66 9.74 -32.07 -1.00
CA ARG A 66 9.64 -31.58 -2.38
C ARG A 66 8.22 -31.66 -2.91
N LEU A 67 7.52 -32.77 -2.65
CA LEU A 67 6.12 -32.96 -3.03
C LEU A 67 5.21 -31.93 -2.33
N ALA A 68 5.40 -31.71 -1.03
CA ALA A 68 4.65 -30.72 -0.27
C ALA A 68 4.89 -29.29 -0.78
N GLU A 69 6.11 -28.92 -1.15
CA GLU A 69 6.43 -27.64 -1.79
C GLU A 69 5.66 -27.47 -3.10
N VAL A 70 5.70 -28.46 -3.99
CA VAL A 70 4.97 -28.42 -5.28
C VAL A 70 3.47 -28.32 -5.06
N LEU A 71 2.90 -29.12 -4.15
CA LEU A 71 1.47 -29.07 -3.85
C LEU A 71 1.05 -27.71 -3.30
N LEU A 72 1.86 -27.14 -2.40
CA LEU A 72 1.58 -25.86 -1.75
C LEU A 72 1.69 -24.67 -2.71
N ASP A 73 2.67 -24.70 -3.62
CA ASP A 73 2.97 -23.57 -4.50
C ASP A 73 2.20 -23.63 -5.82
N GLU A 74 1.90 -24.83 -6.33
CA GLU A 74 1.33 -25.02 -7.68
C GLU A 74 -0.12 -25.55 -7.68
N THR A 75 -0.68 -25.91 -6.51
CA THR A 75 -2.02 -26.50 -6.42
C THR A 75 -2.86 -25.94 -5.27
N THR A 76 -4.14 -26.31 -5.24
CA THR A 76 -5.07 -26.05 -4.13
C THR A 76 -5.37 -27.30 -3.29
N SER A 77 -4.65 -28.42 -3.53
CA SER A 77 -4.83 -29.70 -2.85
C SER A 77 -4.20 -29.69 -1.45
N TYR A 78 -4.65 -28.77 -0.59
CA TYR A 78 -4.05 -28.51 0.71
C TYR A 78 -4.20 -29.66 1.69
N ASP A 79 -5.32 -30.39 1.66
CA ASP A 79 -5.53 -31.55 2.54
C ASP A 79 -4.53 -32.66 2.21
N TYR A 80 -4.33 -32.94 0.91
CA TYR A 80 -3.32 -33.89 0.48
C TYR A 80 -1.89 -33.45 0.83
N CYS A 81 -1.62 -32.14 0.75
CA CYS A 81 -0.34 -31.59 1.18
C CYS A 81 -0.10 -31.83 2.69
N ILE A 82 -1.13 -31.68 3.53
CA ILE A 82 -1.04 -31.98 4.97
C ILE A 82 -0.74 -33.47 5.19
N ASP A 83 -1.37 -34.38 4.46
CA ASP A 83 -1.11 -35.82 4.57
C ASP A 83 0.35 -36.16 4.23
N VAL A 84 0.87 -35.61 3.12
CA VAL A 84 2.27 -35.77 2.70
C VAL A 84 3.22 -35.22 3.78
N ILE A 85 2.91 -34.05 4.35
CA ILE A 85 3.70 -33.43 5.41
C ILE A 85 3.71 -34.31 6.67
N GLY A 86 2.54 -34.79 7.09
CA GLY A 86 2.41 -35.67 8.25
C GLY A 86 3.20 -36.97 8.10
N GLN A 87 3.13 -37.59 6.93
CA GLN A 87 3.94 -38.77 6.60
C GLN A 87 5.44 -38.44 6.66
N GLY A 88 5.86 -37.31 6.08
CA GLY A 88 7.24 -36.84 6.15
C GLY A 88 7.73 -36.64 7.58
N GLN A 89 6.91 -36.06 8.46
CA GLN A 89 7.27 -35.79 9.86
C GLN A 89 7.49 -37.09 10.65
N VAL A 90 6.65 -38.11 10.43
CA VAL A 90 6.81 -39.44 11.04
C VAL A 90 8.13 -40.09 10.59
N LEU A 91 8.44 -40.01 9.29
CA LEU A 91 9.69 -40.53 8.73
C LEU A 91 10.92 -39.77 9.27
N ALA A 92 10.83 -38.44 9.33
CA ALA A 92 11.90 -37.59 9.86
C ALA A 92 12.17 -37.89 11.34
N GLY A 93 11.12 -38.05 12.15
CA GLY A 93 11.23 -38.46 13.55
C GLY A 93 11.88 -39.84 13.72
N SER A 94 11.47 -40.81 12.89
CA SER A 94 12.03 -42.17 12.91
C SER A 94 13.51 -42.20 12.53
N GLY A 95 13.91 -41.37 11.57
CA GLY A 95 15.30 -41.25 11.09
C GLY A 95 16.17 -40.26 11.87
N ARG A 96 15.62 -39.58 12.90
CA ARG A 96 16.27 -38.48 13.64
C ARG A 96 16.74 -37.31 12.76
N TYR A 97 16.00 -37.05 11.68
CA TYR A 97 16.21 -35.93 10.75
C TYR A 97 15.50 -34.67 11.27
N HIS A 98 16.08 -34.06 12.30
CA HIS A 98 15.45 -32.96 13.04
C HIS A 98 15.20 -31.72 12.18
N ALA A 99 16.14 -31.34 11.31
CA ALA A 99 16.02 -30.16 10.45
C ALA A 99 14.86 -30.29 9.45
N GLU A 100 14.72 -31.48 8.87
CA GLU A 100 13.69 -31.82 7.90
C GLU A 100 12.31 -31.91 8.56
N GLY A 101 12.24 -32.47 9.78
CA GLY A 101 11.03 -32.47 10.59
C GLY A 101 10.56 -31.05 10.90
N ILE A 102 11.49 -30.15 11.22
CA ILE A 102 11.22 -28.72 11.38
C ILE A 102 10.71 -28.13 10.06
N GLN A 103 11.42 -28.30 8.94
CA GLN A 103 11.02 -27.80 7.61
C GLN A 103 9.60 -28.24 7.21
N LEU A 104 9.26 -29.50 7.44
CA LEU A 104 7.92 -30.04 7.20
C LEU A 104 6.86 -29.35 8.08
N GLY A 105 7.16 -29.11 9.36
CA GLY A 105 6.31 -28.31 10.25
C GLY A 105 6.04 -26.89 9.71
N PHE A 106 7.00 -26.30 9.02
CA PHE A 106 6.85 -25.00 8.38
C PHE A 106 5.98 -25.03 7.13
N LEU A 107 6.15 -26.05 6.29
CA LEU A 107 5.24 -26.28 5.17
C LEU A 107 3.80 -26.42 5.68
N GLU A 108 3.59 -27.11 6.80
CA GLU A 108 2.27 -27.27 7.41
C GLU A 108 1.66 -25.94 7.84
N ALA A 109 2.45 -25.09 8.51
CA ALA A 109 2.00 -23.77 8.90
C ALA A 109 1.67 -22.88 7.68
N ARG A 110 2.44 -22.98 6.59
CA ARG A 110 2.13 -22.29 5.33
C ARG A 110 0.83 -22.81 4.71
N VAL A 111 0.56 -24.12 4.75
CA VAL A 111 -0.71 -24.69 4.29
C VAL A 111 -1.87 -24.11 5.12
N MET A 112 -1.75 -24.07 6.45
CA MET A 112 -2.79 -23.48 7.32
C MET A 112 -3.09 -22.02 6.96
N ILE A 113 -2.06 -21.21 6.70
CA ILE A 113 -2.23 -19.82 6.27
C ILE A 113 -2.95 -19.76 4.92
N LYS A 114 -2.56 -20.62 3.96
CA LYS A 114 -3.20 -20.71 2.64
C LYS A 114 -4.65 -21.18 2.68
N GLN A 115 -5.02 -21.99 3.67
CA GLN A 115 -6.40 -22.38 3.96
C GLN A 115 -7.21 -21.29 4.69
N GLY A 116 -6.65 -20.09 4.92
CA GLY A 116 -7.30 -19.01 5.66
C GLY A 116 -7.24 -19.16 7.19
N ARG A 117 -6.60 -20.21 7.71
CA ARG A 117 -6.38 -20.44 9.16
C ARG A 117 -5.13 -19.69 9.63
N VAL A 118 -5.07 -18.40 9.33
CA VAL A 118 -3.87 -17.56 9.51
C VAL A 118 -3.38 -17.59 10.95
N SER A 119 -4.26 -17.39 11.93
CA SER A 119 -3.90 -17.37 13.35
C SER A 119 -3.27 -18.69 13.83
N GLN A 120 -3.79 -19.84 13.40
CA GLN A 120 -3.27 -21.15 13.77
C GLN A 120 -1.94 -21.45 13.08
N GLY A 121 -1.82 -21.13 11.80
CA GLY A 121 -0.56 -21.26 11.07
C GLY A 121 0.54 -20.42 11.73
N VAL A 122 0.23 -19.18 12.10
CA VAL A 122 1.16 -18.28 12.79
C VAL A 122 1.55 -18.83 14.16
N GLN A 123 0.60 -19.30 14.98
CA GLN A 123 0.91 -19.93 16.27
C GLN A 123 1.82 -21.16 16.11
N LYS A 124 1.65 -21.92 15.03
CA LYS A 124 2.50 -23.08 14.72
C LYS A 124 3.91 -22.66 14.32
N LEU A 125 4.07 -21.64 13.48
CA LEU A 125 5.37 -21.02 13.19
C LEU A 125 6.06 -20.61 14.50
N ASP A 126 5.31 -19.99 15.40
CA ASP A 126 5.80 -19.48 16.68
C ASP A 126 6.32 -20.58 17.63
N LYS A 127 5.68 -21.75 17.62
CA LYS A 127 6.12 -22.92 18.38
C LYS A 127 7.38 -23.53 17.76
N LEU A 128 7.42 -23.65 16.43
CA LEU A 128 8.57 -24.22 15.71
C LEU A 128 9.82 -23.37 15.87
N ILE A 129 9.69 -22.04 15.81
CA ILE A 129 10.80 -21.10 16.04
C ILE A 129 11.37 -21.24 17.46
N ARG A 130 10.50 -21.41 18.46
CA ARG A 130 10.92 -21.63 19.86
C ARG A 130 11.59 -22.99 20.06
N ALA A 131 11.08 -24.02 19.40
CA ALA A 131 11.63 -25.38 19.47
C ALA A 131 12.98 -25.50 18.75
N ALA A 132 13.26 -24.67 17.75
CA ALA A 132 14.48 -24.72 16.97
C ALA A 132 15.74 -24.22 17.72
N GLY A 133 15.61 -23.47 18.82
CA GLY A 133 16.75 -23.04 19.67
C GLY A 133 17.82 -22.17 18.99
N PRO A 134 18.90 -21.79 19.72
CA PRO A 134 20.08 -21.11 19.17
C PRO A 134 21.12 -22.17 18.75
N PHE A 135 21.14 -22.57 17.47
CA PHE A 135 22.17 -23.49 16.94
C PHE A 135 22.99 -22.82 15.83
N ASP A 136 24.32 -22.99 15.88
CA ASP A 136 25.34 -22.45 14.95
C ASP A 136 25.42 -23.20 13.59
N SER A 137 24.32 -23.77 13.12
CA SER A 137 24.24 -24.68 11.96
C SER A 137 23.58 -23.98 10.75
N PRO A 138 23.62 -24.52 9.51
CA PRO A 138 22.72 -24.13 8.40
C PRO A 138 21.23 -23.99 8.79
N ASP A 139 20.83 -24.65 9.89
CA ASP A 139 19.56 -24.47 10.59
C ASP A 139 19.30 -23.01 11.04
N LEU A 140 20.35 -22.21 11.25
CA LEU A 140 20.30 -20.78 11.56
C LEU A 140 19.72 -19.97 10.39
N GLN A 141 20.00 -20.32 9.13
CA GLN A 141 19.41 -19.61 7.97
C GLN A 141 17.91 -19.89 7.86
N LEU A 142 17.50 -21.12 8.20
CA LEU A 142 16.11 -21.54 8.31
C LEU A 142 15.41 -20.74 9.44
N VAL A 143 15.98 -20.73 10.64
CA VAL A 143 15.49 -19.97 11.80
C VAL A 143 15.45 -18.47 11.55
N LEU A 144 16.45 -17.88 10.88
CA LEU A 144 16.47 -16.45 10.53
C LEU A 144 15.40 -16.09 9.49
N GLY A 145 15.13 -16.95 8.51
CA GLY A 145 13.99 -16.78 7.62
C GLY A 145 12.64 -16.92 8.28
N MET A 146 12.58 -17.74 9.32
CA MET A 146 11.37 -17.96 10.09
C MET A 146 11.11 -16.82 11.06
N LYS A 147 12.17 -16.24 11.64
CA LYS A 147 12.10 -14.96 12.35
C LYS A 147 11.66 -13.84 11.39
N ALA A 148 12.05 -13.86 10.12
CA ALA A 148 11.57 -12.90 9.10
C ALA A 148 10.10 -13.14 8.65
N CYS A 149 9.63 -14.38 8.59
CA CYS A 149 8.21 -14.68 8.39
C CYS A 149 7.37 -14.33 9.63
N ARG A 150 7.92 -14.52 10.85
CA ARG A 150 7.33 -14.11 12.13
C ARG A 150 7.27 -12.59 12.25
N ALA A 151 8.27 -11.89 11.75
CA ALA A 151 8.32 -10.43 11.71
C ALA A 151 7.20 -9.79 10.91
N LEU A 152 6.78 -10.43 9.82
CA LEU A 152 5.60 -10.03 9.06
C LEU A 152 4.30 -10.24 9.83
N VAL A 153 4.32 -10.89 11.01
CA VAL A 153 3.11 -11.20 11.78
C VAL A 153 3.13 -10.76 13.26
N THR A 154 4.19 -10.88 14.06
CA THR A 154 4.18 -10.37 15.46
C THR A 154 5.56 -10.31 16.13
N ARG A 155 5.79 -9.17 16.83
CA ARG A 155 6.75 -8.83 17.92
C ARG A 155 7.84 -9.86 18.29
N VAL A 156 9.12 -9.48 18.17
CA VAL A 156 10.24 -10.01 18.97
C VAL A 156 11.35 -8.96 19.15
N ASP A 157 11.83 -8.82 20.39
CA ASP A 157 13.09 -8.18 20.77
C ASP A 157 14.16 -9.28 20.91
N ASP A 158 15.08 -9.40 19.94
CA ASP A 158 16.23 -10.30 19.99
C ASP A 158 17.46 -9.64 19.33
N PRO A 159 18.45 -9.16 20.10
CA PRO A 159 19.59 -8.40 19.58
C PRO A 159 20.61 -9.23 18.77
N GLU A 160 20.54 -10.56 18.77
CA GLU A 160 21.51 -11.42 18.05
C GLU A 160 21.08 -11.75 16.59
N ALA A 161 19.87 -11.38 16.17
CA ALA A 161 19.33 -11.72 14.85
C ALA A 161 19.73 -10.77 13.69
N GLY A 162 20.63 -9.80 13.95
CA GLY A 162 21.27 -8.96 12.92
C GLY A 162 20.29 -8.13 12.05
N PRO A 163 20.66 -7.83 10.78
CA PRO A 163 19.90 -6.95 9.87
C PRO A 163 18.45 -7.39 9.58
N LEU A 164 18.17 -8.70 9.60
CA LEU A 164 16.81 -9.22 9.38
C LEU A 164 15.85 -8.85 10.51
N ASN A 165 16.33 -8.80 11.76
CA ASN A 165 15.52 -8.35 12.88
C ASN A 165 15.28 -6.83 12.84
N GLY A 166 16.22 -6.06 12.31
CA GLY A 166 16.00 -4.64 12.03
C GLY A 166 14.87 -4.41 11.02
N VAL A 167 14.88 -5.14 9.89
CA VAL A 167 13.81 -5.05 8.87
C VAL A 167 12.46 -5.42 9.48
N ALA A 168 12.45 -6.51 10.23
CA ALA A 168 11.29 -7.03 10.93
C ALA A 168 10.64 -6.01 11.87
N GLN A 169 11.45 -5.45 12.77
CA GLN A 169 11.02 -4.47 13.75
C GLN A 169 10.57 -3.19 13.04
N GLY A 170 11.26 -2.78 11.97
CA GLY A 170 10.85 -1.65 11.13
C GLY A 170 9.43 -1.80 10.58
N PHE A 171 9.08 -2.95 9.99
CA PHE A 171 7.74 -3.19 9.46
C PHE A 171 6.66 -3.31 10.55
N ASP A 172 6.94 -3.93 11.70
CA ASP A 172 5.98 -3.98 12.81
C ASP A 172 5.71 -2.58 13.40
N ARG A 173 6.74 -1.73 13.48
CA ARG A 173 6.61 -0.33 13.89
C ARG A 173 5.80 0.49 12.89
N LEU A 174 6.10 0.33 11.60
CA LEU A 174 5.34 0.94 10.49
C LEU A 174 3.85 0.54 10.51
N ARG A 175 3.57 -0.74 10.81
CA ARG A 175 2.20 -1.26 10.94
C ARG A 175 1.46 -0.62 12.12
N LYS A 176 2.16 -0.41 13.24
CA LYS A 176 1.61 0.26 14.44
C LYS A 176 1.53 1.78 14.33
N GLY A 177 2.00 2.38 13.23
CA GLY A 177 2.05 3.83 13.07
C GLY A 177 3.20 4.52 13.82
N ASP A 178 4.14 3.76 14.38
CA ASP A 178 5.35 4.26 15.05
C ASP A 178 6.44 4.52 14.01
N LEU A 179 6.27 5.61 13.25
CA LEU A 179 7.07 5.90 12.07
C LEU A 179 8.52 6.24 12.40
N ASP A 180 8.78 6.91 13.54
CA ASP A 180 10.14 7.27 13.97
C ASP A 180 10.97 6.05 14.32
N SER A 181 10.40 5.13 15.10
CA SER A 181 11.05 3.86 15.39
C SER A 181 11.25 3.05 14.10
N ALA A 182 10.25 3.04 13.21
CA ALA A 182 10.37 2.34 11.92
C ALA A 182 11.55 2.87 11.10
N THR A 183 11.70 4.20 10.99
CA THR A 183 12.85 4.83 10.33
C THR A 183 14.16 4.39 10.97
N ALA A 184 14.29 4.51 12.29
CA ALA A 184 15.51 4.17 13.00
C ALA A 184 15.92 2.71 12.79
N TYR A 185 14.95 1.79 12.76
CA TYR A 185 15.21 0.38 12.47
C TYR A 185 15.69 0.17 11.03
N PHE A 186 15.04 0.77 10.03
CA PHE A 186 15.45 0.61 8.63
C PHE A 186 16.81 1.28 8.34
N ASP A 187 17.09 2.46 8.89
CA ASP A 187 18.39 3.12 8.78
C ASP A 187 19.48 2.28 9.46
N GLY A 188 19.18 1.69 10.62
CA GLY A 188 20.07 0.76 11.31
C GLY A 188 20.40 -0.50 10.49
N VAL A 189 19.45 -0.98 9.67
CA VAL A 189 19.70 -2.07 8.70
C VAL A 189 20.64 -1.59 7.61
N LEU A 190 20.34 -0.47 6.96
CA LEU A 190 21.15 0.06 5.85
C LEU A 190 22.59 0.39 6.26
N ALA A 191 22.80 0.81 7.51
CA ALA A 191 24.13 1.12 8.02
C ALA A 191 24.99 -0.13 8.32
N ASN A 192 24.36 -1.26 8.64
CA ASN A 192 25.05 -2.43 9.23
C ASN A 192 24.86 -3.74 8.46
N SER A 193 24.09 -3.74 7.38
CA SER A 193 23.77 -4.93 6.60
C SER A 193 24.84 -5.22 5.55
N THR A 194 25.22 -6.49 5.45
CA THR A 194 25.99 -7.05 4.32
C THR A 194 25.10 -7.88 3.39
N ARG A 195 23.78 -7.92 3.64
CA ARG A 195 22.83 -8.79 2.96
C ARG A 195 21.93 -7.97 2.03
N GLN A 196 22.14 -8.15 0.73
CA GLN A 196 21.46 -7.44 -0.36
C GLN A 196 19.93 -7.37 -0.21
N GLY A 197 19.27 -8.46 0.21
CA GLY A 197 17.82 -8.47 0.41
C GLY A 197 17.36 -7.60 1.59
N CYS A 198 18.15 -7.51 2.66
CA CYS A 198 17.80 -6.67 3.82
C CYS A 198 17.82 -5.18 3.42
N ASP A 199 18.75 -4.79 2.55
CA ASP A 199 18.91 -3.41 2.09
C ASP A 199 17.72 -2.99 1.21
N VAL A 200 17.28 -3.89 0.34
CA VAL A 200 16.08 -3.69 -0.49
C VAL A 200 14.83 -3.55 0.39
N MET A 201 14.63 -4.45 1.37
CA MET A 201 13.47 -4.35 2.27
C MET A 201 13.50 -3.13 3.16
N ALA A 202 14.66 -2.75 3.68
CA ALA A 202 14.81 -1.55 4.49
C ALA A 202 14.55 -0.30 3.67
N SER A 203 15.04 -0.25 2.43
CA SER A 203 14.76 0.84 1.49
C SER A 203 13.27 0.92 1.14
N LEU A 204 12.61 -0.22 0.88
CA LEU A 204 11.16 -0.29 0.67
C LEU A 204 10.39 0.17 1.93
N GLY A 205 10.85 -0.24 3.11
CA GLY A 205 10.31 0.18 4.40
C GLY A 205 10.38 1.70 4.58
N LEU A 206 11.53 2.32 4.26
CA LEU A 206 11.69 3.77 4.29
C LEU A 206 10.81 4.49 3.27
N VAL A 207 10.64 3.92 2.07
CA VAL A 207 9.70 4.45 1.07
C VAL A 207 8.28 4.46 1.63
N LEU A 208 7.84 3.36 2.27
CA LEU A 208 6.52 3.28 2.90
C LEU A 208 6.36 4.22 4.10
N VAL A 209 7.42 4.41 4.90
CA VAL A 209 7.43 5.43 5.96
C VAL A 209 7.25 6.82 5.36
N GLY A 210 8.00 7.15 4.31
CA GLY A 210 7.89 8.43 3.61
C GLY A 210 6.50 8.67 3.04
N LEU A 211 5.92 7.66 2.38
CA LEU A 211 4.55 7.69 1.87
C LEU A 211 3.49 7.82 2.97
N LYS A 212 3.72 7.29 4.18
CA LYS A 212 2.80 7.44 5.32
C LYS A 212 2.90 8.80 6.01
N ARG A 213 4.12 9.34 6.15
CA ARG A 213 4.33 10.64 6.79
C ARG A 213 3.81 11.80 5.95
N MET A 214 4.06 11.77 4.63
CA MET A 214 3.69 12.82 3.67
C MET A 214 4.15 14.25 4.03
N ASP A 215 5.02 14.41 5.03
CA ASP A 215 5.50 15.68 5.57
C ASP A 215 6.83 16.13 4.94
N SER A 216 7.61 15.19 4.39
CA SER A 216 8.87 15.47 3.70
C SER A 216 9.07 14.63 2.43
N PHE A 217 8.95 15.29 1.28
CA PHE A 217 9.31 14.69 -0.01
C PHE A 217 10.78 14.34 -0.10
N ASP A 218 11.67 15.07 0.60
CA ASP A 218 13.10 14.77 0.60
C ASP A 218 13.40 13.42 1.27
N THR A 219 12.70 13.07 2.34
CA THR A 219 12.81 11.73 2.96
C THR A 219 12.40 10.63 1.98
N LEU A 220 11.29 10.83 1.25
CA LEU A 220 10.84 9.88 0.23
C LEU A 220 11.82 9.80 -0.95
N LYS A 221 12.33 10.94 -1.43
CA LYS A 221 13.33 11.02 -2.51
C LYS A 221 14.64 10.34 -2.12
N ASN A 222 15.10 10.53 -0.89
CA ASN A 222 16.28 9.85 -0.36
C ASN A 222 16.05 8.34 -0.27
N ALA A 223 14.90 7.90 0.23
CA ALA A 223 14.53 6.49 0.30
C ALA A 223 14.45 5.84 -1.09
N ILE A 224 13.85 6.53 -2.07
CA ILE A 224 13.84 6.12 -3.47
C ILE A 224 15.26 6.04 -4.05
N GLY A 225 16.11 7.03 -3.74
CA GLY A 225 17.51 7.03 -4.15
C GLY A 225 18.32 5.87 -3.55
N GLN A 226 17.98 5.40 -2.35
CA GLN A 226 18.58 4.18 -1.77
C GLN A 226 18.07 2.93 -2.49
N LEU A 227 16.77 2.85 -2.75
CA LEU A 227 16.16 1.73 -3.48
C LEU A 227 16.72 1.61 -4.92
N ASP A 228 16.96 2.73 -5.59
CA ASP A 228 17.57 2.78 -6.93
C ASP A 228 19.06 2.39 -6.94
N ARG A 229 19.80 2.73 -5.86
CA ARG A 229 21.17 2.23 -5.66
C ARG A 229 21.17 0.71 -5.48
N CYS A 230 20.25 0.16 -4.70
CA CYS A 230 20.09 -1.28 -4.55
C CYS A 230 19.75 -1.94 -5.90
N ARG A 231 18.83 -1.34 -6.68
CA ARG A 231 18.51 -1.80 -8.05
C ARG A 231 19.75 -1.87 -8.94
N SER A 232 20.55 -0.81 -8.94
CA SER A 232 21.77 -0.70 -9.75
C SER A 232 22.88 -1.66 -9.31
N ALA A 233 23.00 -1.90 -8.01
CA ALA A 233 24.00 -2.80 -7.43
C ALA A 233 23.68 -4.29 -7.69
N TYR A 234 22.41 -4.63 -7.91
CA TYR A 234 21.94 -6.03 -7.99
C TYR A 234 21.11 -6.32 -9.25
N PRO A 235 21.68 -6.18 -10.47
CA PRO A 235 20.94 -6.19 -11.73
C PRO A 235 20.48 -7.57 -12.26
N ASN A 236 20.80 -8.69 -11.58
CA ASN A 236 20.48 -10.05 -12.07
C ASN A 236 19.92 -10.99 -10.99
N THR A 237 19.46 -10.47 -9.86
CA THR A 237 19.12 -11.31 -8.71
C THR A 237 17.60 -11.47 -8.61
N ASP A 238 17.09 -12.69 -8.79
CA ASP A 238 15.94 -13.11 -7.98
C ASP A 238 16.39 -12.86 -6.54
N VAL A 239 15.73 -11.98 -5.78
CA VAL A 239 16.17 -11.66 -4.42
C VAL A 239 15.93 -12.90 -3.55
N VAL A 240 16.83 -13.87 -3.59
CA VAL A 240 16.77 -15.09 -2.79
C VAL A 240 17.27 -14.71 -1.40
N TYR A 241 16.32 -14.35 -0.53
CA TYR A 241 16.61 -13.82 0.81
C TYR A 241 17.46 -14.77 1.67
N LEU A 242 17.44 -16.07 1.40
CA LEU A 242 18.13 -17.09 2.18
C LEU A 242 18.56 -18.25 1.29
N GLN A 243 19.81 -18.69 1.40
CA GLN A 243 20.11 -20.08 1.07
C GLN A 243 19.38 -20.94 2.12
N GLY A 244 18.42 -21.76 1.69
CA GLY A 244 17.58 -22.56 2.58
C GLY A 244 16.13 -22.71 2.11
N PRO A 245 15.28 -23.42 2.89
CA PRO A 245 13.87 -23.73 2.58
C PRO A 245 12.91 -22.55 2.38
N ILE A 246 13.31 -21.32 2.74
CA ILE A 246 12.47 -20.11 2.57
C ILE A 246 12.99 -19.31 1.39
N ARG A 247 12.44 -19.59 0.22
CA ARG A 247 12.65 -18.78 -0.99
C ARG A 247 11.60 -17.68 -1.07
N VAL A 248 12.04 -16.44 -0.95
CA VAL A 248 11.23 -15.25 -1.25
C VAL A 248 11.47 -14.91 -2.72
N SER A 249 10.87 -15.68 -3.63
CA SER A 249 11.12 -15.58 -5.09
C SER A 249 10.21 -14.56 -5.81
N TRP A 250 9.47 -13.72 -5.08
CA TRP A 250 8.42 -12.88 -5.69
C TRP A 250 8.89 -11.48 -6.09
N LEU A 251 9.99 -10.97 -5.54
CA LEU A 251 10.51 -9.63 -5.85
C LEU A 251 11.70 -9.74 -6.82
N SER A 252 11.54 -9.28 -8.05
CA SER A 252 12.65 -9.08 -9.01
C SER A 252 12.80 -7.59 -9.34
N ILE A 253 13.79 -7.26 -10.17
CA ILE A 253 14.14 -5.88 -10.50
C ILE A 253 12.99 -5.11 -11.17
N PRO A 254 12.21 -5.70 -12.11
CA PRO A 254 11.01 -5.06 -12.63
C PRO A 254 10.02 -4.64 -11.54
N GLU A 255 9.73 -5.50 -10.56
CA GLU A 255 8.80 -5.14 -9.47
C GLU A 255 9.35 -3.99 -8.61
N VAL A 256 10.66 -4.00 -8.32
CA VAL A 256 11.31 -2.89 -7.60
C VAL A 256 11.22 -1.59 -8.40
N ASP A 257 11.45 -1.64 -9.71
CA ASP A 257 11.37 -0.49 -10.60
C ASP A 257 9.94 0.09 -10.67
N TRP A 258 8.92 -0.77 -10.76
CA TRP A 258 7.52 -0.35 -10.71
C TRP A 258 7.17 0.33 -9.39
N TRP A 259 7.66 -0.20 -8.27
CA TRP A 259 7.43 0.37 -6.95
C TRP A 259 8.16 1.70 -6.76
N ILE A 260 9.38 1.85 -7.30
CA ILE A 260 10.10 3.13 -7.37
C ILE A 260 9.27 4.15 -8.16
N LYS A 261 8.86 3.82 -9.39
CA LYS A 261 8.06 4.69 -10.26
C LYS A 261 6.76 5.13 -9.58
N LEU A 262 6.02 4.16 -9.01
CA LEU A 262 4.77 4.42 -8.31
C LEU A 262 4.98 5.34 -7.10
N SER A 263 5.95 5.02 -6.24
CA SER A 263 6.21 5.80 -5.03
C SER A 263 6.70 7.21 -5.35
N PHE A 264 7.55 7.35 -6.38
CA PHE A 264 8.02 8.64 -6.85
C PHE A 264 6.87 9.49 -7.39
N ALA A 265 5.98 8.92 -8.20
CA ALA A 265 4.81 9.62 -8.72
C ALA A 265 3.83 10.05 -7.62
N ILE A 266 3.58 9.19 -6.61
CA ILE A 266 2.77 9.56 -5.44
C ILE A 266 3.45 10.71 -4.68
N GLY A 267 4.77 10.62 -4.47
CA GLY A 267 5.54 11.69 -3.86
C GLY A 267 5.41 13.04 -4.58
N LEU A 268 5.55 13.04 -5.90
CA LEU A 268 5.35 14.23 -6.73
C LEU A 268 3.91 14.77 -6.61
N MET A 269 2.91 13.88 -6.64
CA MET A 269 1.51 14.27 -6.49
C MET A 269 1.26 15.02 -5.16
N HIS A 270 1.94 14.62 -4.08
CA HIS A 270 1.82 15.27 -2.78
C HIS A 270 2.75 16.45 -2.57
N ASN A 271 3.85 16.56 -3.34
CA ASN A 271 4.83 17.64 -3.24
C ASN A 271 4.67 18.68 -4.36
N ASN A 272 3.49 19.27 -4.44
CA ASN A 272 3.11 20.10 -5.57
C ASN A 272 2.77 21.54 -5.18
N ALA A 273 2.95 21.94 -3.92
CA ALA A 273 2.64 23.29 -3.44
C ALA A 273 3.32 24.42 -4.23
N ASN A 274 4.58 24.23 -4.64
CA ASN A 274 5.38 25.27 -5.30
C ASN A 274 5.15 25.35 -6.82
N ASP A 275 4.86 24.22 -7.47
CA ASP A 275 4.58 24.16 -8.90
C ASP A 275 3.53 23.08 -9.19
N PRO A 276 2.25 23.34 -8.90
CA PRO A 276 1.22 22.31 -8.93
C PRO A 276 1.03 21.71 -10.32
N ALA A 277 1.00 22.56 -11.35
CA ALA A 277 0.70 22.14 -12.72
C ALA A 277 1.79 21.22 -13.28
N ASN A 278 3.07 21.63 -13.23
CA ASN A 278 4.15 20.84 -13.81
C ASN A 278 4.42 19.56 -13.00
N THR A 279 4.32 19.64 -11.67
CA THR A 279 4.59 18.49 -10.80
C THR A 279 3.51 17.41 -10.93
N LEU A 280 2.24 17.81 -11.01
CA LEU A 280 1.13 16.88 -11.27
C LEU A 280 1.22 16.27 -12.68
N GLU A 281 1.58 17.07 -13.70
CA GLU A 281 1.80 16.57 -15.06
C GLU A 281 2.93 15.52 -15.11
N GLN A 282 4.06 15.79 -14.45
CA GLN A 282 5.16 14.83 -14.34
C GLN A 282 4.72 13.53 -13.66
N SER A 283 3.97 13.63 -12.56
CA SER A 283 3.39 12.46 -11.87
C SER A 283 2.48 11.65 -12.79
N MET A 284 1.58 12.31 -13.53
CA MET A 284 0.69 11.64 -14.49
C MET A 284 1.46 10.94 -15.60
N GLN A 285 2.51 11.54 -16.15
CA GLN A 285 3.33 10.92 -17.19
C GLN A 285 3.98 9.62 -16.71
N ILE A 286 4.52 9.62 -15.49
CA ILE A 286 5.11 8.42 -14.88
C ILE A 286 4.03 7.34 -14.67
N LEU A 287 2.88 7.71 -14.09
CA LEU A 287 1.80 6.77 -13.80
C LEU A 287 1.20 6.19 -15.09
N ARG A 288 1.01 7.00 -16.13
CA ARG A 288 0.53 6.54 -17.44
C ARG A 288 1.50 5.57 -18.09
N GLY A 289 2.81 5.87 -18.03
CA GLY A 289 3.86 4.96 -18.50
C GLY A 289 3.85 3.63 -17.74
N LEU A 290 3.70 3.70 -16.41
CA LEU A 290 3.64 2.52 -15.55
C LEU A 290 2.39 1.66 -15.82
N VAL A 291 1.21 2.28 -16.00
CA VAL A 291 -0.02 1.55 -16.37
C VAL A 291 0.15 0.85 -17.73
N ALA A 292 0.74 1.52 -18.72
CA ALA A 292 1.02 0.93 -20.02
C ALA A 292 1.95 -0.29 -19.90
N GLU A 293 3.04 -0.15 -19.15
CA GLU A 293 4.02 -1.23 -18.89
C GLU A 293 3.36 -2.43 -18.17
N LEU A 294 2.63 -2.18 -17.09
CA LEU A 294 1.97 -3.22 -16.30
C LEU A 294 0.84 -3.91 -17.05
N SER A 295 0.03 -3.17 -17.81
CA SER A 295 -1.09 -3.74 -18.59
C SER A 295 -0.64 -4.64 -19.75
N GLN A 296 0.57 -4.41 -20.27
CA GLN A 296 1.19 -5.23 -21.32
C GLN A 296 2.02 -6.40 -20.76
N THR A 297 2.30 -6.39 -19.45
CA THR A 297 3.05 -7.45 -18.81
C THR A 297 2.18 -8.70 -18.69
N LEU A 298 2.64 -9.81 -19.25
CA LEU A 298 1.99 -11.12 -19.12
C LEU A 298 1.81 -11.44 -17.63
N ILE A 299 0.56 -11.70 -17.22
CA ILE A 299 0.24 -12.06 -15.83
C ILE A 299 1.09 -13.29 -15.45
N PRO A 300 2.01 -13.16 -14.48
CA PRO A 300 2.83 -14.27 -14.02
C PRO A 300 1.93 -15.37 -13.47
N ARG A 301 2.28 -16.62 -13.75
CA ARG A 301 1.53 -17.78 -13.25
C ARG A 301 1.65 -17.98 -11.74
N ASP A 302 2.69 -17.42 -11.13
CA ASP A 302 2.78 -17.33 -9.67
C ASP A 302 1.67 -16.40 -9.17
N LEU A 303 0.65 -16.99 -8.54
CA LEU A 303 -0.50 -16.29 -7.98
C LEU A 303 -0.11 -15.10 -7.09
N ARG A 304 1.05 -15.14 -6.42
CA ARG A 304 1.53 -14.03 -5.60
C ARG A 304 2.05 -12.87 -6.44
N ARG A 305 2.84 -13.16 -7.48
CA ARG A 305 3.28 -12.15 -8.45
C ARG A 305 2.12 -11.60 -9.26
N ALA A 306 1.15 -12.43 -9.64
CA ALA A 306 -0.09 -12.00 -10.28
C ALA A 306 -0.85 -11.01 -9.38
N SER A 307 -1.09 -11.37 -8.11
CA SER A 307 -1.76 -10.50 -7.15
C SER A 307 -1.00 -9.18 -6.95
N LEU A 308 0.33 -9.24 -6.81
CA LEU A 308 1.18 -8.06 -6.67
C LEU A 308 1.04 -7.12 -7.87
N LEU A 309 1.14 -7.66 -9.09
CA LEU A 309 0.96 -6.91 -10.33
C LEU A 309 -0.42 -6.27 -10.42
N THR A 310 -1.48 -7.03 -10.14
CA THR A 310 -2.85 -6.52 -10.17
C THR A 310 -3.02 -5.37 -9.16
N THR A 311 -2.52 -5.53 -7.94
CA THR A 311 -2.60 -4.45 -6.92
C THR A 311 -1.76 -3.23 -7.28
N THR A 312 -0.57 -3.42 -7.87
CA THR A 312 0.30 -2.32 -8.30
C THR A 312 -0.33 -1.56 -9.47
N LEU A 313 -0.94 -2.28 -10.42
CA LEU A 313 -1.68 -1.70 -11.54
C LEU A 313 -2.89 -0.91 -11.05
N ALA A 314 -3.69 -1.49 -10.14
CA ALA A 314 -4.85 -0.80 -9.56
C ALA A 314 -4.43 0.46 -8.80
N ALA A 315 -3.32 0.43 -8.06
CA ALA A 315 -2.77 1.60 -7.39
C ALA A 315 -2.33 2.67 -8.40
N ALA A 316 -1.59 2.30 -9.46
CA ALA A 316 -1.17 3.23 -10.50
C ALA A 316 -2.36 3.89 -11.21
N CYS A 317 -3.40 3.12 -11.53
CA CYS A 317 -4.67 3.62 -12.07
C CYS A 317 -5.35 4.61 -11.11
N ASN A 318 -5.44 4.26 -9.82
CA ASN A 318 -6.04 5.12 -8.80
C ASN A 318 -5.32 6.46 -8.66
N TYR A 319 -3.98 6.45 -8.56
CA TYR A 319 -3.21 7.68 -8.42
C TYR A 319 -3.21 8.53 -9.69
N HIS A 320 -3.26 7.91 -10.88
CA HIS A 320 -3.43 8.68 -12.13
C HIS A 320 -4.77 9.43 -12.13
N LEU A 321 -5.84 8.76 -11.72
CA LEU A 321 -7.15 9.38 -11.54
C LEU A 321 -7.13 10.46 -10.45
N ALA A 322 -6.41 10.25 -9.35
CA ALA A 322 -6.24 11.27 -8.30
C ALA A 322 -5.54 12.52 -8.82
N CYS A 323 -4.53 12.41 -9.70
CA CYS A 323 -3.92 13.57 -10.35
C CYS A 323 -4.90 14.33 -11.26
N LEU A 324 -5.72 13.61 -12.05
CA LEU A 324 -6.75 14.24 -12.90
C LEU A 324 -7.81 14.96 -12.06
N ALA A 325 -8.26 14.34 -10.97
CA ALA A 325 -9.13 15.00 -9.99
C ALA A 325 -8.44 16.22 -9.36
N SER A 326 -7.13 16.12 -9.10
CA SER A 326 -6.35 17.22 -8.51
C SER A 326 -6.30 18.47 -9.38
N LEU A 327 -6.28 18.27 -10.70
CA LEU A 327 -6.32 19.32 -11.73
C LEU A 327 -7.74 19.76 -12.11
N ASN A 328 -8.77 19.26 -11.41
CA ASN A 328 -10.19 19.46 -11.75
C ASN A 328 -10.53 19.06 -13.20
N SER A 329 -9.77 18.14 -13.80
CA SER A 329 -9.97 17.63 -15.15
C SER A 329 -11.05 16.52 -15.18
N TRP A 330 -12.23 16.82 -14.66
CA TRP A 330 -13.28 15.82 -14.39
C TRP A 330 -13.80 15.10 -15.64
N GLN A 331 -13.78 15.75 -16.81
CA GLN A 331 -14.13 15.12 -18.08
C GLN A 331 -13.12 14.03 -18.47
N GLN A 332 -11.82 14.33 -18.36
CA GLN A 332 -10.75 13.36 -18.61
C GLN A 332 -10.72 12.27 -17.54
N PHE A 333 -10.98 12.64 -16.28
CA PHE A 333 -11.13 11.70 -15.16
C PHE A 333 -12.19 10.65 -15.47
N GLU A 334 -13.39 11.06 -15.90
CA GLU A 334 -14.49 10.13 -16.19
C GLU A 334 -14.16 9.18 -17.34
N ALA A 335 -13.62 9.71 -18.44
CA ALA A 335 -13.19 8.89 -19.58
C ALA A 335 -12.10 7.88 -19.17
N THR A 336 -11.15 8.31 -18.35
CA THR A 336 -10.04 7.47 -17.85
C THR A 336 -10.54 6.43 -16.85
N LEU A 337 -11.47 6.79 -15.96
CA LEU A 337 -12.08 5.88 -14.99
C LEU A 337 -12.83 4.76 -15.71
N HIS A 338 -13.54 5.08 -16.79
CA HIS A 338 -14.20 4.08 -17.62
C HIS A 338 -13.18 3.10 -18.22
N ALA A 339 -12.09 3.61 -18.81
CA ALA A 339 -11.01 2.79 -19.36
C ALA A 339 -10.28 1.93 -18.31
N TYR A 340 -10.16 2.41 -17.07
CA TYR A 340 -9.48 1.72 -15.98
C TYR A 340 -10.36 0.81 -15.14
N THR A 341 -11.69 0.84 -15.35
CA THR A 341 -12.64 0.01 -14.59
C THR A 341 -12.24 -1.47 -14.54
N PRO A 342 -11.86 -2.13 -15.66
CA PRO A 342 -11.46 -3.55 -15.62
C PRO A 342 -10.27 -3.86 -14.70
N TYR A 343 -9.34 -2.91 -14.54
CA TYR A 343 -8.17 -3.07 -13.66
C TYR A 343 -8.51 -2.79 -12.20
N LEU A 344 -9.46 -1.89 -11.95
CA LEU A 344 -9.90 -1.47 -10.62
C LEU A 344 -10.94 -2.41 -10.00
N GLU A 345 -11.56 -3.30 -10.77
CA GLU A 345 -12.49 -4.33 -10.25
C GLU A 345 -11.85 -5.26 -9.21
N ALA A 346 -10.52 -5.45 -9.28
CA ALA A 346 -9.76 -6.18 -8.26
C ALA A 346 -9.67 -5.43 -6.92
N CYS A 347 -10.01 -4.14 -6.88
CA CYS A 347 -10.02 -3.27 -5.71
C CYS A 347 -11.37 -2.54 -5.60
N PRO A 348 -12.46 -3.28 -5.29
CA PRO A 348 -13.82 -2.77 -5.43
C PRO A 348 -14.10 -1.53 -4.57
N LEU A 349 -13.53 -1.43 -3.37
CA LEU A 349 -13.65 -0.25 -2.51
C LEU A 349 -13.04 1.00 -3.15
N THR A 350 -11.86 0.87 -3.75
CA THR A 350 -11.20 1.97 -4.48
C THR A 350 -12.06 2.43 -5.66
N LEU A 351 -12.61 1.49 -6.42
CA LEU A 351 -13.50 1.80 -7.54
C LEU A 351 -14.76 2.53 -7.08
N THR A 352 -15.38 2.07 -5.98
CA THR A 352 -16.54 2.75 -5.36
C THR A 352 -16.16 4.15 -4.91
N TYR A 353 -15.00 4.34 -4.25
CA TYR A 353 -14.53 5.65 -3.82
C TYR A 353 -14.35 6.62 -5.00
N LEU A 354 -13.72 6.19 -6.08
CA LEU A 354 -13.50 7.01 -7.28
C LEU A 354 -14.81 7.42 -7.95
N ARG A 355 -15.77 6.50 -8.06
CA ARG A 355 -17.12 6.80 -8.57
C ARG A 355 -17.87 7.77 -7.67
N THR A 356 -17.72 7.60 -6.36
CA THR A 356 -18.33 8.47 -5.34
C THR A 356 -17.76 9.89 -5.43
N ALA A 357 -16.43 10.02 -5.55
CA ALA A 357 -15.77 11.30 -5.73
C ALA A 357 -16.20 12.01 -7.02
N LEU A 358 -16.39 11.27 -8.12
CA LEU A 358 -16.93 11.82 -9.37
C LEU A 358 -18.38 12.29 -9.22
N ALA A 359 -19.22 11.51 -8.55
CA ALA A 359 -20.60 11.91 -8.25
C ALA A 359 -20.64 13.19 -7.41
N HIS A 360 -19.76 13.28 -6.39
CA HIS A 360 -19.59 14.46 -5.57
C HIS A 360 -19.16 15.68 -6.41
N ALA A 361 -18.14 15.54 -7.24
CA ALA A 361 -17.66 16.61 -8.11
C ALA A 361 -18.73 17.11 -9.12
N LYS A 362 -19.64 16.22 -9.53
CA LYS A 362 -20.79 16.55 -10.39
C LYS A 362 -22.01 17.08 -9.62
N ASN A 363 -21.88 17.36 -8.32
CA ASN A 363 -22.96 17.78 -7.42
C ASN A 363 -24.11 16.78 -7.32
N ASN A 364 -23.89 15.50 -7.65
CA ASN A 364 -24.85 14.43 -7.39
C ASN A 364 -24.66 13.92 -5.95
N PHE A 365 -25.03 14.78 -4.99
CA PHE A 365 -24.77 14.55 -3.57
C PHE A 365 -25.51 13.33 -3.01
N GLU A 366 -26.68 12.98 -3.56
CA GLU A 366 -27.42 11.79 -3.13
C GLU A 366 -26.65 10.50 -3.49
N ALA A 367 -26.15 10.40 -4.73
CA ALA A 367 -25.32 9.28 -5.14
C ALA A 367 -23.98 9.24 -4.39
N ALA A 368 -23.37 10.41 -4.14
CA ALA A 368 -22.15 10.52 -3.37
C ALA A 368 -22.34 10.09 -1.91
N ALA A 369 -23.41 10.53 -1.26
CA ALA A 369 -23.73 10.15 0.13
C ALA A 369 -23.95 8.64 0.26
N ARG A 370 -24.67 8.03 -0.69
CA ARG A 370 -24.81 6.55 -0.75
C ARG A 370 -23.47 5.86 -0.89
N GLY A 371 -22.64 6.29 -1.85
CA GLY A 371 -21.33 5.69 -2.08
C GLY A 371 -20.38 5.80 -0.88
N TYR A 372 -20.37 6.94 -0.18
CA TYR A 372 -19.57 7.07 1.04
C TYR A 372 -20.10 6.18 2.17
N ASN A 373 -21.43 6.07 2.34
CA ASN A 373 -22.02 5.14 3.30
C ASN A 373 -21.69 3.68 2.98
N ASP A 374 -21.74 3.29 1.71
CA ASP A 374 -21.38 1.94 1.28
C ASP A 374 -19.93 1.62 1.66
N ILE A 375 -19.00 2.56 1.48
CA ILE A 375 -17.60 2.41 1.89
C ILE A 375 -17.49 2.28 3.41
N ILE A 376 -18.14 3.17 4.16
CA ILE A 376 -18.14 3.18 5.64
C ILE A 376 -18.66 1.85 6.21
N ASN A 377 -19.66 1.25 5.56
CA ASN A 377 -20.30 0.02 6.00
C ASN A 377 -19.64 -1.26 5.47
N ALA A 378 -18.78 -1.16 4.44
CA ALA A 378 -18.24 -2.33 3.76
C ALA A 378 -17.08 -3.02 4.50
N THR A 379 -16.41 -2.37 5.45
CA THR A 379 -15.37 -3.03 6.24
C THR A 379 -15.55 -2.88 7.75
N GLY A 380 -15.06 -3.88 8.49
CA GLY A 380 -15.01 -3.84 9.95
C GLY A 380 -13.77 -3.14 10.52
N GLU A 381 -12.91 -2.55 9.68
CA GLU A 381 -11.66 -1.89 10.09
C GLU A 381 -11.60 -0.44 9.62
N GLU A 382 -11.15 0.47 10.49
CA GLU A 382 -11.01 1.90 10.18
C GLU A 382 -9.79 2.16 9.27
N THR A 383 -9.90 1.86 7.98
CA THR A 383 -8.83 2.17 7.01
C THR A 383 -8.85 3.65 6.62
N GLU A 384 -7.75 4.17 6.06
CA GLU A 384 -7.65 5.57 5.58
C GLU A 384 -8.79 5.94 4.63
N MET A 385 -9.22 5.01 3.78
CA MET A 385 -10.33 5.22 2.86
C MET A 385 -11.69 5.38 3.58
N HIS A 386 -11.88 4.71 4.72
CA HIS A 386 -13.07 4.91 5.57
C HIS A 386 -13.08 6.30 6.18
N LEU A 387 -11.93 6.75 6.69
CA LEU A 387 -11.81 8.08 7.27
C LEU A 387 -12.07 9.16 6.22
N LEU A 388 -11.52 9.01 5.02
CA LEU A 388 -11.78 9.93 3.91
C LEU A 388 -13.24 9.90 3.45
N ALA A 389 -13.88 8.73 3.40
CA ALA A 389 -15.30 8.61 3.08
C ALA A 389 -16.19 9.27 4.14
N ALA A 390 -15.87 9.08 5.43
CA ALA A 390 -16.56 9.73 6.54
C ALA A 390 -16.44 11.26 6.47
N ILE A 391 -15.22 11.78 6.24
CA ILE A 391 -14.98 13.21 6.05
C ILE A 391 -15.80 13.73 4.85
N GLY A 392 -15.79 13.03 3.72
CA GLY A 392 -16.56 13.39 2.54
C GLY A 392 -18.08 13.42 2.79
N LEU A 393 -18.60 12.44 3.53
CA LEU A 393 -20.01 12.38 3.91
C LEU A 393 -20.39 13.51 4.87
N ILE A 394 -19.53 13.84 5.85
CA ILE A 394 -19.75 14.96 6.77
C ILE A 394 -19.89 16.29 5.99
N PHE A 395 -19.05 16.51 4.97
CA PHE A 395 -19.16 17.70 4.11
C PHE A 395 -20.47 17.77 3.34
N ILE A 396 -21.05 16.63 2.93
CA ILE A 396 -22.34 16.59 2.24
C ILE A 396 -23.50 16.85 3.20
N LEU A 397 -23.49 16.21 4.37
CA LEU A 397 -24.59 16.26 5.34
C LEU A 397 -24.70 17.60 6.08
N ASN A 398 -23.65 18.42 6.09
CA ASN A 398 -23.63 19.82 6.54
C ASN A 398 -24.56 20.14 7.75
N ASN A 399 -24.13 19.75 8.96
CA ASN A 399 -24.83 19.97 10.24
C ASN A 399 -26.14 19.20 10.50
N ASP A 400 -26.46 18.18 9.71
CA ASP A 400 -27.50 17.20 10.09
C ASP A 400 -27.12 16.42 11.37
N THR A 401 -28.10 15.81 12.03
CA THR A 401 -27.94 14.93 13.19
C THR A 401 -26.96 13.80 12.86
N ASP A 402 -27.11 13.19 11.69
CA ASP A 402 -26.22 12.14 11.19
C ASP A 402 -24.76 12.63 11.01
N SER A 403 -24.57 13.92 10.67
CA SER A 403 -23.24 14.54 10.61
C SER A 403 -22.59 14.63 12.00
N ARG A 404 -23.38 14.92 13.04
CA ARG A 404 -22.89 14.98 14.43
C ARG A 404 -22.44 13.60 14.92
N ASP A 405 -23.25 12.58 14.68
CA ASP A 405 -22.95 11.21 15.08
C ASP A 405 -21.66 10.69 14.41
N LEU A 406 -21.49 10.99 13.12
CA LEU A 406 -20.25 10.69 12.41
C LEU A 406 -19.06 11.48 12.98
N ARG A 407 -19.26 12.75 13.34
CA ARG A 407 -18.20 13.57 13.95
C ARG A 407 -17.72 12.99 15.27
N GLU A 408 -18.64 12.58 16.14
CA GLU A 408 -18.31 11.97 17.42
C GLU A 408 -17.61 10.61 17.24
N ARG A 409 -18.09 9.79 16.31
CA ARG A 409 -17.51 8.47 16.02
C ARG A 409 -16.07 8.55 15.51
N TYR A 410 -15.75 9.54 14.68
CA TYR A 410 -14.46 9.62 13.98
C TYR A 410 -13.47 10.64 14.55
N ASP A 411 -13.79 11.33 15.66
CA ASP A 411 -12.88 12.31 16.26
C ASP A 411 -11.55 11.71 16.70
N GLY A 412 -11.57 10.62 17.46
CA GLY A 412 -10.35 9.93 17.89
C GLY A 412 -9.50 9.41 16.73
N PRO A 413 -10.06 8.59 15.82
CA PRO A 413 -9.33 8.03 14.67
C PRO A 413 -8.73 9.10 13.75
N CYS A 414 -9.46 10.18 13.45
CA CYS A 414 -8.97 11.23 12.56
C CYS A 414 -7.96 12.17 13.23
N SER A 415 -8.17 12.56 14.49
CA SER A 415 -7.29 13.51 15.20
C SER A 415 -5.92 12.92 15.54
N THR A 416 -5.85 11.61 15.75
CA THR A 416 -4.62 10.88 16.10
C THR A 416 -3.96 10.20 14.90
N HIS A 417 -4.55 10.32 13.71
CA HIS A 417 -4.10 9.61 12.52
C HIS A 417 -2.63 9.95 12.16
N PRO A 418 -1.78 8.98 11.76
CA PRO A 418 -0.37 9.26 11.42
C PRO A 418 -0.21 10.16 10.17
N CYS A 419 -1.12 10.06 9.20
CA CYS A 419 -1.14 10.95 8.03
C CYS A 419 -1.58 12.37 8.41
N GLN A 420 -0.67 13.33 8.26
CA GLN A 420 -0.91 14.74 8.54
C GLN A 420 -2.08 15.32 7.73
N ASN A 421 -2.24 14.92 6.47
CA ASN A 421 -3.31 15.44 5.61
C ASN A 421 -4.70 15.04 6.13
N ILE A 422 -4.87 13.82 6.66
CA ILE A 422 -6.14 13.39 7.29
C ILE A 422 -6.42 14.20 8.55
N ARG A 423 -5.41 14.41 9.41
CA ARG A 423 -5.55 15.26 10.60
C ARG A 423 -5.96 16.68 10.23
N MET A 424 -5.32 17.27 9.21
CA MET A 424 -5.64 18.62 8.76
C MET A 424 -7.03 18.73 8.15
N LEU A 425 -7.45 17.77 7.34
CA LEU A 425 -8.84 17.70 6.84
C LEU A 425 -9.84 17.62 8.00
N TRP A 426 -9.54 16.83 9.02
CA TRP A 426 -10.37 16.75 10.23
C TRP A 426 -10.44 18.05 11.02
N MET A 427 -9.31 18.74 11.16
CA MET A 427 -9.28 20.07 11.78
C MET A 427 -10.14 21.06 10.99
N LEU A 428 -10.13 21.02 9.65
CA LEU A 428 -11.01 21.87 8.83
C LEU A 428 -12.49 21.52 9.03
N VAL A 429 -12.83 20.23 9.09
CA VAL A 429 -14.20 19.79 9.45
C VAL A 429 -14.61 20.36 10.80
N THR A 430 -13.72 20.31 11.79
CA THR A 430 -13.97 20.83 13.15
C THR A 430 -14.10 22.35 13.16
N LEU A 431 -13.29 23.07 12.37
CA LEU A 431 -13.36 24.53 12.23
C LEU A 431 -14.69 24.98 11.63
N LEU A 432 -15.14 24.30 10.57
CA LEU A 432 -16.38 24.64 9.85
C LEU A 432 -17.64 24.32 10.66
N HIS A 433 -17.53 23.37 11.59
CA HIS A 433 -18.61 22.96 12.49
C HIS A 433 -18.32 23.34 13.94
N TRP A 434 -17.64 24.47 14.14
CA TRP A 434 -17.19 24.90 15.46
C TRP A 434 -18.35 25.02 16.44
N ASP A 435 -18.18 24.42 17.62
CA ASP A 435 -19.08 24.57 18.75
C ASP A 435 -18.41 25.43 19.83
N PRO A 436 -18.92 26.65 20.10
CA PRO A 436 -18.32 27.59 21.05
C PRO A 436 -18.33 27.08 22.51
N THR A 437 -19.08 26.02 22.81
CA THR A 437 -19.11 25.40 24.14
C THR A 437 -17.99 24.37 24.34
N THR A 438 -17.32 23.96 23.27
CA THR A 438 -16.27 22.93 23.30
C THR A 438 -14.88 23.53 23.23
N THR A 439 -14.01 23.15 24.18
CA THR A 439 -12.57 23.40 24.06
C THR A 439 -11.94 22.26 23.26
N ARG A 440 -11.09 22.60 22.29
CA ARG A 440 -10.42 21.63 21.42
C ARG A 440 -8.92 21.61 21.70
N THR A 441 -8.26 20.49 21.44
CA THR A 441 -6.80 20.38 21.58
C THR A 441 -6.12 20.28 20.23
N VAL A 442 -5.11 21.12 19.98
CA VAL A 442 -4.24 21.09 18.79
C VAL A 442 -2.80 20.89 19.24
N GLU A 443 -2.17 19.79 18.84
CA GLU A 443 -0.80 19.42 19.26
C GLU A 443 -0.57 19.52 20.78
N GLY A 444 -1.57 19.12 21.58
CA GLY A 444 -1.50 19.17 23.04
C GLY A 444 -1.82 20.54 23.67
N THR A 445 -2.10 21.57 22.85
CA THR A 445 -2.50 22.90 23.32
C THR A 445 -4.02 23.04 23.27
N ALA A 446 -4.64 23.47 24.37
CA ALA A 446 -6.07 23.75 24.42
C ALA A 446 -6.40 25.08 23.72
N VAL A 447 -7.39 25.05 22.85
CA VAL A 447 -7.87 26.17 22.04
C VAL A 447 -9.38 26.30 22.25
N SER A 448 -9.82 27.44 22.76
CA SER A 448 -11.19 27.68 23.19
C SER A 448 -11.99 28.62 22.30
N ASN A 449 -11.36 29.23 21.29
CA ASN A 449 -12.06 30.06 20.32
C ASN A 449 -11.68 29.69 18.88
N GLN A 450 -12.60 29.99 17.95
CA GLN A 450 -12.52 29.57 16.55
C GLN A 450 -11.38 30.27 15.79
N ASN A 451 -11.06 31.51 16.14
CA ASN A 451 -9.99 32.30 15.52
C ASN A 451 -8.60 31.72 15.83
N ASP A 452 -8.33 31.43 17.10
CA ASP A 452 -7.09 30.80 17.55
C ASP A 452 -6.96 29.39 16.96
N TYR A 453 -8.08 28.69 16.76
CA TYR A 453 -8.10 27.39 16.10
C TYR A 453 -7.74 27.50 14.62
N ALA A 454 -8.28 28.48 13.91
CA ALA A 454 -7.90 28.78 12.52
C ALA A 454 -6.41 29.14 12.41
N LYS A 455 -5.87 29.97 13.33
CA LYS A 455 -4.44 30.30 13.40
C LYS A 455 -3.58 29.06 13.67
N ALA A 456 -4.04 28.15 14.52
CA ALA A 456 -3.36 26.88 14.78
C ALA A 456 -3.35 25.96 13.54
N ILE A 457 -4.42 25.92 12.75
CA ILE A 457 -4.41 25.20 11.46
C ILE A 457 -3.40 25.82 10.49
N LEU A 458 -3.38 27.16 10.39
CA LEU A 458 -2.48 27.88 9.49
C LEU A 458 -1.00 27.70 9.86
N SER A 459 -0.67 27.64 11.16
CA SER A 459 0.71 27.37 11.59
C SER A 459 1.17 25.95 11.22
N LEU A 460 0.24 25.00 11.14
CA LEU A 460 0.50 23.63 10.67
C LEU A 460 0.46 23.51 9.14
N ALA A 461 -0.14 24.48 8.44
CA ALA A 461 -0.27 24.45 6.97
C ALA A 461 1.08 24.37 6.26
N GLY A 462 2.12 25.01 6.80
CA GLY A 462 3.48 24.92 6.25
C GLY A 462 4.09 23.50 6.26
N ARG A 463 3.45 22.54 6.95
CA ARG A 463 3.89 21.14 7.00
C ARG A 463 3.26 20.27 5.90
N THR A 464 2.19 20.72 5.23
CA THR A 464 1.65 20.01 4.07
C THR A 464 2.25 20.56 2.78
N GLN A 465 2.58 19.65 1.86
CA GLN A 465 3.09 20.00 0.53
C GLN A 465 2.01 19.91 -0.56
N SER A 466 0.75 19.63 -0.17
CA SER A 466 -0.38 19.50 -1.10
C SER A 466 -0.99 20.86 -1.40
N SER A 467 -0.87 21.31 -2.64
CA SER A 467 -1.50 22.56 -3.13
C SER A 467 -3.01 22.59 -2.95
N GLN A 468 -3.71 21.46 -3.14
CA GLN A 468 -5.16 21.39 -2.95
C GLN A 468 -5.56 21.55 -1.49
N LEU A 469 -4.85 20.89 -0.58
CA LEU A 469 -5.12 21.02 0.85
C LEU A 469 -4.75 22.43 1.33
N LEU A 470 -3.62 22.99 0.90
CA LEU A 470 -3.23 24.38 1.19
C LEU A 470 -4.27 25.39 0.69
N MET A 471 -4.76 25.22 -0.54
CA MET A 471 -5.85 26.03 -1.09
C MET A 471 -7.08 25.95 -0.20
N PHE A 472 -7.48 24.74 0.19
CA PHE A 472 -8.66 24.58 1.05
C PHE A 472 -8.45 25.21 2.44
N ILE A 473 -7.28 25.00 3.06
CA ILE A 473 -6.94 25.60 4.36
C ILE A 473 -6.97 27.12 4.30
N THR A 474 -6.31 27.70 3.30
CA THR A 474 -6.20 29.16 3.18
C THR A 474 -7.55 29.81 2.97
N VAL A 475 -8.41 29.23 2.12
CA VAL A 475 -9.77 29.73 1.88
C VAL A 475 -10.70 29.48 3.07
N ALA A 476 -10.61 28.32 3.73
CA ALA A 476 -11.49 27.96 4.85
C ALA A 476 -11.12 28.68 6.15
N CYS A 477 -9.84 28.97 6.40
CA CYS A 477 -9.39 29.63 7.62
C CYS A 477 -9.52 31.16 7.56
N ALA A 478 -9.37 31.75 6.37
CA ALA A 478 -9.37 33.20 6.19
C ALA A 478 -10.58 33.93 6.81
N PRO A 479 -11.85 33.45 6.70
CA PRO A 479 -13.00 34.14 7.28
C PRO A 479 -12.95 34.33 8.81
N PHE A 480 -12.13 33.55 9.51
CA PHE A 480 -12.08 33.53 10.97
C PHE A 480 -10.98 34.41 11.55
N LEU A 481 -10.17 35.06 10.71
CA LEU A 481 -9.07 35.93 11.14
C LEU A 481 -9.55 37.37 11.42
N ASP A 482 -8.82 38.08 12.28
CA ASP A 482 -9.21 39.43 12.70
C ASP A 482 -8.63 40.54 11.80
N SER A 483 -7.53 40.26 11.10
CA SER A 483 -6.79 41.25 10.32
C SER A 483 -7.14 41.16 8.84
N TRP A 484 -7.66 42.25 8.28
CA TRP A 484 -7.92 42.37 6.84
C TRP A 484 -6.71 42.00 5.98
N ASN A 485 -5.52 42.44 6.39
CA ASN A 485 -4.30 42.18 5.64
C ASN A 485 -3.99 40.67 5.59
N GLU A 486 -4.22 39.96 6.70
CA GLU A 486 -4.03 38.51 6.77
C GLU A 486 -5.06 37.77 5.89
N ILE A 487 -6.34 38.19 5.96
CA ILE A 487 -7.43 37.64 5.14
C ILE A 487 -7.10 37.80 3.65
N SER A 488 -6.73 39.02 3.23
CA SER A 488 -6.42 39.34 1.84
C SER A 488 -5.21 38.56 1.32
N GLN A 489 -4.15 38.45 2.12
CA GLN A 489 -2.96 37.67 1.74
C GLN A 489 -3.27 36.18 1.56
N LEU A 490 -4.02 35.59 2.49
CA LEU A 490 -4.41 34.18 2.41
C LEU A 490 -5.37 33.91 1.25
N ALA A 491 -6.35 34.78 1.04
CA ALA A 491 -7.30 34.64 -0.06
C ALA A 491 -6.59 34.78 -1.42
N ASN A 492 -5.64 35.71 -1.56
CA ASN A 492 -4.81 35.81 -2.77
C ASN A 492 -3.97 34.55 -2.98
N HIS A 493 -3.36 34.01 -1.93
CA HIS A 493 -2.61 32.77 -2.02
C HIS A 493 -3.49 31.58 -2.45
N GLY A 494 -4.68 31.45 -1.85
CA GLY A 494 -5.68 30.46 -2.24
C GLY A 494 -6.14 30.62 -3.69
N PHE A 495 -6.34 31.85 -4.16
CA PHE A 495 -6.68 32.15 -5.56
C PHE A 495 -5.57 31.70 -6.53
N THR A 496 -4.30 31.97 -6.19
CA THR A 496 -3.15 31.52 -6.97
C THR A 496 -3.10 29.98 -7.05
N LEU A 497 -3.28 29.28 -5.93
CA LEU A 497 -3.33 27.81 -5.91
C LEU A 497 -4.51 27.23 -6.71
N ALA A 498 -5.70 27.83 -6.58
CA ALA A 498 -6.88 27.46 -7.36
C ALA A 498 -6.70 27.70 -8.88
N SER A 499 -5.83 28.65 -9.23
CA SER A 499 -5.45 28.93 -10.62
C SER A 499 -4.63 27.84 -11.26
N TYR A 500 -3.69 27.24 -10.54
CA TYR A 500 -2.92 26.11 -11.04
C TYR A 500 -3.75 24.82 -11.15
N THR A 501 -4.75 24.65 -10.30
CA THR A 501 -5.60 23.45 -10.28
C THR A 501 -6.89 23.59 -11.10
N ASN A 502 -7.05 24.71 -11.83
CA ASN A 502 -8.24 25.01 -12.65
C ASN A 502 -9.59 24.91 -11.92
N SER A 503 -9.63 25.05 -10.59
CA SER A 503 -10.91 25.03 -9.87
C SER A 503 -11.62 26.37 -9.94
N ILE A 504 -12.73 26.42 -10.69
CA ILE A 504 -13.55 27.64 -10.80
C ILE A 504 -14.23 27.95 -9.47
N GLN A 505 -14.74 26.95 -8.74
CA GLN A 505 -15.42 27.16 -7.47
C GLN A 505 -14.48 27.76 -6.42
N TRP A 506 -13.26 27.24 -6.30
CA TRP A 506 -12.28 27.74 -5.33
C TRP A 506 -11.71 29.11 -5.72
N LYS A 507 -11.54 29.40 -7.02
CA LYS A 507 -11.24 30.75 -7.50
C LYS A 507 -12.32 31.74 -7.10
N TYR A 508 -13.58 31.36 -7.29
CA TYR A 508 -14.73 32.20 -6.93
C TYR A 508 -14.78 32.45 -5.43
N ALA A 509 -14.63 31.41 -4.60
CA ALA A 509 -14.62 31.54 -3.15
C ALA A 509 -13.48 32.45 -2.65
N ALA A 510 -12.26 32.27 -3.16
CA ALA A 510 -11.12 33.11 -2.82
C ALA A 510 -11.33 34.58 -3.25
N ASN A 511 -11.85 34.81 -4.46
CA ASN A 511 -12.19 36.15 -4.93
C ASN A 511 -13.28 36.81 -4.09
N LEU A 512 -14.29 36.05 -3.68
CA LEU A 512 -15.35 36.58 -2.82
C LEU A 512 -14.75 37.10 -1.51
N LEU A 513 -13.82 36.37 -0.90
CA LEU A 513 -13.13 36.82 0.32
C LEU A 513 -12.31 38.09 0.11
N ILE A 514 -11.62 38.22 -1.02
CA ILE A 514 -10.90 39.46 -1.38
C ILE A 514 -11.87 40.63 -1.54
N LEU A 515 -13.01 40.42 -2.19
CA LEU A 515 -14.00 41.45 -2.46
C LEU A 515 -14.79 41.86 -1.21
N THR A 516 -15.24 40.91 -0.39
CA THR A 516 -16.01 41.18 0.83
C THR A 516 -15.13 41.79 1.92
N SER A 517 -13.84 41.43 1.97
CA SER A 517 -12.88 42.11 2.85
C SER A 517 -12.57 43.54 2.37
N SER A 518 -12.79 43.87 1.09
CA SER A 518 -12.52 45.20 0.52
C SER A 518 -13.64 46.26 0.67
N GLN A 519 -14.76 45.93 1.35
CA GLN A 519 -15.91 46.85 1.52
C GLN A 519 -15.66 48.05 2.48
N ASN A 520 -14.44 48.60 2.51
CA ASN A 520 -14.15 49.94 3.02
C ASN A 520 -13.30 50.82 2.08
N LEU A 521 -13.08 50.47 0.80
CA LEU A 521 -12.36 51.32 -0.15
C LEU A 521 -13.03 51.35 -1.54
N GLY A 522 -13.86 52.39 -1.76
CA GLY A 522 -14.69 52.61 -2.95
C GLY A 522 -13.97 52.89 -4.28
N SER A 523 -12.69 52.58 -4.44
CA SER A 523 -11.95 52.79 -5.69
C SER A 523 -11.50 51.51 -6.41
N VAL A 524 -11.36 50.39 -5.69
CA VAL A 524 -10.98 49.08 -6.29
C VAL A 524 -12.22 48.34 -6.85
N SER A 525 -13.40 48.66 -6.32
CA SER A 525 -14.67 48.02 -6.65
C SER A 525 -15.04 48.16 -8.13
N GLN A 526 -14.74 49.29 -8.79
CA GLN A 526 -15.13 49.54 -10.19
C GLN A 526 -14.30 48.77 -11.22
N GLN A 527 -12.99 48.61 -11.01
CA GLN A 527 -12.14 47.86 -11.93
C GLN A 527 -12.36 46.34 -11.79
N LEU A 528 -12.64 45.85 -10.57
CA LEU A 528 -12.95 44.44 -10.33
C LEU A 528 -14.41 44.08 -10.68
N LEU A 529 -15.38 45.00 -10.57
CA LEU A 529 -16.75 44.78 -11.09
C LEU A 529 -16.72 44.53 -12.60
N GLN A 530 -15.89 45.25 -13.35
CA GLN A 530 -15.67 44.99 -14.77
C GLN A 530 -15.06 43.60 -15.02
N ALA A 531 -14.08 43.17 -14.20
CA ALA A 531 -13.52 41.82 -14.29
C ALA A 531 -14.53 40.72 -13.89
N SER A 532 -15.37 40.97 -12.89
CA SER A 532 -16.42 40.03 -12.44
C SER A 532 -17.53 39.87 -13.48
N SER A 533 -17.93 40.95 -14.17
CA SER A 533 -18.91 40.88 -15.27
C SER A 533 -18.39 40.08 -16.47
N SER A 534 -17.07 40.08 -16.69
CA SER A 534 -16.39 39.24 -17.68
C SER A 534 -16.43 37.76 -17.26
N ILE A 535 -16.17 37.46 -15.98
CA ILE A 535 -16.22 36.10 -15.43
C ILE A 535 -17.65 35.57 -15.35
N GLU A 536 -18.63 36.37 -14.93
CA GLU A 536 -20.06 36.01 -14.96
C GLU A 536 -20.52 35.75 -16.38
N SER A 537 -20.13 36.60 -17.35
CA SER A 537 -20.45 36.38 -18.76
C SER A 537 -19.81 35.11 -19.30
N GLN A 538 -18.59 34.78 -18.91
CA GLN A 538 -17.92 33.53 -19.29
C GLN A 538 -18.54 32.30 -18.60
N ALA A 539 -18.91 32.40 -17.33
CA ALA A 539 -19.58 31.33 -16.58
C ALA A 539 -21.00 31.07 -17.11
N TRP A 540 -21.75 32.13 -17.44
CA TRP A 540 -23.06 32.02 -18.08
C TRP A 540 -22.97 31.45 -19.50
N ASN A 541 -22.00 31.88 -20.30
CA ASN A 541 -21.79 31.33 -21.64
C ASN A 541 -21.31 29.86 -21.60
N ALA A 542 -20.60 29.45 -20.55
CA ALA A 542 -20.22 28.06 -20.34
C ALA A 542 -21.43 27.21 -19.92
N LEU A 543 -22.32 27.75 -19.08
CA LEU A 543 -23.56 27.10 -18.64
C LEU A 543 -24.65 27.05 -19.72
N SER A 544 -24.67 27.98 -20.67
CA SER A 544 -25.64 28.00 -21.78
C SER A 544 -25.22 27.15 -22.99
N ASN A 545 -23.97 26.69 -23.03
CA ASN A 545 -23.42 25.85 -24.10
C ASN A 545 -23.16 24.39 -23.68
N THR A 546 -23.52 24.02 -22.44
CA THR A 546 -23.73 22.65 -21.96
C THR A 546 -25.22 22.37 -21.90
#